data_AF-A0A0M2RXK8-F1
#
_entry.id   AF-A0A0M2RXK8-F1
#
_cell.length_a   1.000
_cell.length_b   1.000
_cell.length_c   1.000
_cell.angle_alpha   90.00
_cell.angle_beta   90.00
_cell.angle_gamma   90.00
#
_symmetry.space_group_name_H-M   'P 1'
#
loop_
_entity.id
_entity.type
_entity.pdbx_description
1 polymer ?
#
loop_
_entity_poly.entity_id
_entity_poly.type
_entity_poly.pdbx_seq_one_letter_code
_entity_poly.pdbx_strand_id
1 'polypeptide(L)'
;MSTAATVLLALGLTACGKDSADRDGGAWADGQSKAPATSPAAPDEAPDAAEGRPKGKPTESPSTPPFTMPTKAKSAPSARRVVDAFKAAGLAVPNLRDRTKDCGPDGKGIGCAQLVATDAVSVYVFPDEASATNQTEMWGSDAFRKGAVVLSYLGTRTSTTERKRYDEVLTKLA
;
A
#
# COMPACT_ATOMS: atom_id res chain seq x y z
N MET A 1 -20.19 -27.82 -50.43
CA MET A 1 -18.88 -28.24 -50.97
C MET A 1 -17.83 -27.89 -49.94
N SER A 2 -17.09 -28.91 -49.51
CA SER A 2 -16.09 -28.91 -48.45
C SER A 2 -14.89 -28.01 -48.71
N THR A 3 -14.26 -27.49 -47.65
CA THR A 3 -12.89 -27.90 -47.26
C THR A 3 -12.54 -27.41 -45.86
N ALA A 4 -12.01 -28.35 -45.08
CA ALA A 4 -11.47 -28.19 -43.74
C ALA A 4 -10.02 -27.70 -43.80
N ALA A 5 -9.54 -27.09 -42.71
CA ALA A 5 -8.12 -27.04 -42.39
C ALA A 5 -7.95 -27.16 -40.87
N THR A 6 -7.64 -28.39 -40.45
CA THR A 6 -7.24 -28.76 -39.10
C THR A 6 -5.77 -28.38 -38.92
N VAL A 7 -5.43 -27.64 -37.86
CA VAL A 7 -4.05 -27.53 -37.37
C VAL A 7 -4.01 -28.08 -35.95
N LEU A 8 -3.47 -29.29 -35.86
CA LEU A 8 -2.96 -29.91 -34.64
C LEU A 8 -1.49 -29.49 -34.49
N LEU A 9 -1.13 -28.91 -33.35
CA LEU A 9 0.25 -28.87 -32.88
C LEU A 9 0.26 -29.06 -31.36
N ALA A 10 0.64 -30.28 -30.98
CA ALA A 10 0.93 -30.70 -29.61
C ALA A 10 2.25 -30.08 -29.15
N LEU A 11 2.25 -29.53 -27.93
CA LEU A 11 3.46 -29.15 -27.19
C LEU A 11 3.39 -29.82 -25.81
N GLY A 12 4.48 -30.53 -25.49
CA GLY A 12 4.55 -31.57 -24.49
C GLY A 12 4.48 -31.12 -23.03
N LEU A 13 3.87 -31.98 -22.22
CA LEU A 13 3.92 -31.94 -20.76
C LEU A 13 5.18 -32.64 -20.29
N THR A 14 6.23 -31.89 -19.97
CA THR A 14 7.29 -32.34 -19.06
C THR A 14 6.91 -31.97 -17.64
N ALA A 15 6.15 -32.84 -16.97
CA ALA A 15 5.90 -32.74 -15.53
C ALA A 15 6.94 -33.59 -14.78
N CYS A 16 7.90 -32.93 -14.14
CA CYS A 16 8.91 -33.54 -13.28
C CYS A 16 9.09 -32.69 -12.01
N GLY A 17 9.07 -33.34 -10.83
CA GLY A 17 9.25 -32.77 -9.48
C GLY A 17 7.95 -32.25 -8.88
N LYS A 18 7.26 -32.87 -7.91
CA LYS A 18 7.61 -33.67 -6.72
C LYS A 18 8.41 -32.90 -5.64
N ASP A 19 7.68 -32.64 -4.56
CA ASP A 19 8.05 -32.25 -3.19
C ASP A 19 8.68 -30.86 -2.95
N SER A 20 7.93 -30.03 -2.23
CA SER A 20 8.46 -28.95 -1.38
C SER A 20 7.64 -28.95 -0.10
N ALA A 21 7.88 -29.95 0.74
CA ALA A 21 7.77 -29.79 2.17
C ALA A 21 8.96 -28.94 2.65
N ASP A 22 8.72 -28.21 3.73
CA ASP A 22 9.72 -27.52 4.56
C ASP A 22 10.38 -26.28 3.94
N ARG A 23 9.75 -25.12 4.17
CA ARG A 23 10.52 -23.91 4.48
C ARG A 23 10.39 -23.62 5.96
N ASP A 24 11.33 -24.21 6.68
CA ASP A 24 11.72 -23.85 8.02
C ASP A 24 11.85 -22.34 8.19
N GLY A 25 11.36 -21.90 9.36
CA GLY A 25 11.39 -20.52 9.80
C GLY A 25 12.82 -20.00 9.85
N GLY A 26 12.98 -18.78 9.34
CA GLY A 26 14.22 -18.04 9.45
C GLY A 26 14.66 -17.92 10.90
N ALA A 27 15.80 -18.54 11.19
CA ALA A 27 16.57 -18.37 12.40
C ALA A 27 16.97 -16.90 12.56
N TRP A 28 16.43 -16.25 13.59
CA TRP A 28 17.05 -15.13 14.26
C TRP A 28 17.31 -15.57 15.69
N ALA A 29 18.43 -16.24 15.92
CA ALA A 29 18.88 -16.57 17.26
C ALA A 29 20.40 -16.69 17.29
N ASP A 30 21.07 -15.58 17.59
CA ASP A 30 22.37 -15.59 18.24
C ASP A 30 22.44 -14.36 19.16
N GLY A 31 21.97 -14.56 20.39
CA GLY A 31 21.97 -13.58 21.47
C GLY A 31 22.21 -14.29 22.78
N GLN A 32 23.44 -14.78 22.93
CA GLN A 32 24.00 -15.43 24.12
C GLN A 32 23.60 -14.70 25.42
N SER A 33 22.93 -15.39 26.34
CA SER A 33 22.96 -15.04 27.76
C SER A 33 22.96 -16.31 28.60
N LYS A 34 24.13 -16.57 29.15
CA LYS A 34 24.50 -17.64 30.05
C LYS A 34 23.95 -17.31 31.44
N ALA A 35 23.19 -18.21 32.07
CA ALA A 35 23.00 -18.23 33.51
C ALA A 35 22.76 -19.68 34.00
N PRO A 36 23.29 -20.07 35.18
CA PRO A 36 23.38 -21.47 35.61
C PRO A 36 22.31 -21.93 36.62
N ALA A 37 22.34 -23.24 36.89
CA ALA A 37 21.99 -23.95 38.14
C ALA A 37 20.52 -24.31 38.45
N THR A 38 20.24 -25.62 38.30
CA THR A 38 19.75 -26.59 39.30
C THR A 38 18.72 -26.22 40.38
N SER A 39 17.59 -26.95 40.29
CA SER A 39 16.68 -27.52 41.32
C SER A 39 15.50 -26.72 41.93
N PRO A 40 14.37 -27.43 42.23
CA PRO A 40 13.08 -26.84 42.63
C PRO A 40 12.77 -27.00 44.13
N ALA A 41 12.04 -26.03 44.71
CA ALA A 41 11.07 -26.22 45.82
C ALA A 41 10.35 -24.89 46.13
N ALA A 42 9.02 -24.92 46.26
CA ALA A 42 8.18 -23.93 46.95
C ALA A 42 7.96 -24.39 48.42
N PRO A 43 7.24 -23.69 49.35
CA PRO A 43 6.30 -22.56 49.19
C PRO A 43 6.31 -21.49 50.35
N ASP A 44 5.31 -20.60 50.30
CA ASP A 44 4.54 -19.95 51.40
C ASP A 44 4.53 -18.41 51.57
N GLU A 45 3.30 -17.95 51.87
CA GLU A 45 2.79 -16.68 52.41
C GLU A 45 2.57 -15.42 51.52
N ALA A 46 1.29 -15.02 51.44
CA ALA A 46 0.74 -13.69 51.08
C ALA A 46 0.65 -12.82 52.37
N PRO A 47 0.37 -11.48 52.40
CA PRO A 47 -0.59 -10.75 51.54
C PRO A 47 -0.30 -9.24 51.23
N ASP A 48 -1.23 -8.62 50.48
CA ASP A 48 -1.50 -7.18 50.33
C ASP A 48 -0.44 -6.23 49.73
N ALA A 49 -0.70 -5.74 48.52
CA ALA A 49 -0.78 -4.30 48.20
C ALA A 49 -1.08 -4.11 46.70
N ALA A 50 -2.10 -3.31 46.42
CA ALA A 50 -2.41 -2.85 45.08
C ALA A 50 -1.27 -1.98 44.53
N GLU A 51 -0.74 -2.28 43.34
CA GLU A 51 0.04 -1.29 42.59
C GLU A 51 -0.04 -1.56 41.08
N GLY A 52 -0.53 -0.54 40.37
CA GLY A 52 -0.96 -0.64 38.99
C GLY A 52 0.15 -1.02 38.04
N ARG A 53 -0.15 -1.93 37.11
CA ARG A 53 0.59 -1.98 35.85
C ARG A 53 0.60 -0.56 35.27
N PRO A 54 1.77 0.05 35.01
CA PRO A 54 1.78 1.28 34.26
C PRO A 54 1.22 0.93 32.88
N LYS A 55 0.05 1.50 32.57
CA LYS A 55 -0.46 1.63 31.21
C LYS A 55 0.45 2.60 30.46
N GLY A 56 1.73 2.26 30.31
CA GLY A 56 2.66 3.01 29.50
C GLY A 56 2.26 2.79 28.04
N LYS A 57 1.65 3.80 27.41
CA LYS A 57 1.62 3.86 25.95
C LYS A 57 3.08 3.79 25.46
N PRO A 58 3.39 3.08 24.36
CA PRO A 58 4.72 3.14 23.78
C PRO A 58 5.11 4.61 23.57
N THR A 59 6.08 5.10 24.33
CA THR A 59 6.67 6.42 24.14
C THR A 59 7.78 6.28 23.11
N GLU A 60 7.67 7.04 22.02
CA GLU A 60 8.68 7.12 20.97
C GLU A 60 10.03 7.50 21.57
N SER A 61 11.09 6.75 21.24
CA SER A 61 12.43 7.05 21.72
C SER A 61 12.87 8.42 21.19
N PRO A 62 13.45 9.30 22.03
CA PRO A 62 13.92 10.63 21.62
C PRO A 62 15.07 10.61 20.59
N SER A 63 15.54 9.43 20.20
CA SER A 63 16.58 9.22 19.19
C SER A 63 16.04 8.90 17.79
N THR A 64 14.72 8.81 17.60
CA THR A 64 14.14 8.60 16.26
C THR A 64 14.23 9.90 15.45
N PRO A 65 14.88 9.92 14.28
CA PRO A 65 14.90 11.10 13.44
C PRO A 65 13.48 11.46 12.98
N PRO A 66 13.17 12.77 12.83
CA PRO A 66 11.83 13.19 12.45
C PRO A 66 11.46 12.65 11.08
N PHE A 67 10.22 12.17 10.94
CA PHE A 67 9.71 11.71 9.67
C PHE A 67 9.78 12.83 8.63
N THR A 68 10.35 12.53 7.47
CA THR A 68 10.36 13.43 6.32
C THR A 68 9.43 12.89 5.25
N MET A 69 8.53 13.73 4.76
CA MET A 69 7.59 13.37 3.70
C MET A 69 8.31 12.91 2.43
N PRO A 70 7.84 11.84 1.77
CA PRO A 70 8.37 11.42 0.48
C PRO A 70 8.25 12.54 -0.57
N THR A 71 9.25 12.67 -1.42
CA THR A 71 9.18 13.53 -2.60
C THR A 71 8.64 12.76 -3.80
N LYS A 72 7.88 13.44 -4.65
CA LYS A 72 7.30 12.86 -5.87
C LYS A 72 8.37 12.36 -6.83
N ALA A 73 8.10 11.28 -7.56
CA ALA A 73 8.89 10.89 -8.74
C ALA A 73 9.08 12.08 -9.72
N LYS A 74 10.32 12.31 -10.19
CA LYS A 74 10.65 13.44 -11.09
C LYS A 74 9.89 13.41 -12.41
N SER A 75 9.61 12.22 -12.93
CA SER A 75 8.89 11.99 -14.19
C SER A 75 7.37 12.05 -14.05
N ALA A 76 6.83 11.95 -12.84
CA ALA A 76 5.38 11.94 -12.64
C ALA A 76 4.80 13.36 -12.66
N PRO A 77 3.60 13.58 -13.24
CA PRO A 77 2.90 14.85 -13.08
C PRO A 77 2.53 15.07 -11.60
N SER A 78 2.41 16.33 -11.17
CA SER A 78 1.92 16.62 -9.82
C SER A 78 0.43 16.28 -9.71
N ALA A 79 -0.04 15.99 -8.49
CA ALA A 79 -1.46 15.71 -8.23
C ALA A 79 -2.35 16.87 -8.73
N ARG A 80 -1.88 18.11 -8.55
CA ARG A 80 -2.59 19.30 -9.03
C ARG A 80 -2.67 19.35 -10.56
N ARG A 81 -1.58 19.02 -11.26
CA ARG A 81 -1.56 18.98 -12.72
C ARG A 81 -2.54 17.95 -13.29
N VAL A 82 -2.66 16.79 -12.64
CA VAL A 82 -3.64 15.76 -13.01
C VAL A 82 -5.06 16.29 -12.85
N VAL A 83 -5.38 16.91 -11.72
CA VAL A 83 -6.69 17.54 -11.51
C VAL A 83 -6.99 18.65 -12.52
N ASP A 84 -6.00 19.48 -12.84
CA ASP A 84 -6.20 20.54 -13.83
C ASP A 84 -6.43 19.95 -15.24
N ALA A 85 -5.84 18.79 -15.56
CA ALA A 85 -6.13 18.04 -16.78
C ALA A 85 -7.57 17.49 -16.79
N PHE A 86 -8.09 17.02 -15.65
CA PHE A 86 -9.50 16.61 -15.54
C PHE A 86 -10.45 17.79 -15.81
N LYS A 87 -10.17 18.96 -15.24
CA LYS A 87 -10.94 20.18 -15.52
C LYS A 87 -10.90 20.55 -17.00
N ALA A 88 -9.71 20.52 -17.60
CA ALA A 88 -9.52 20.83 -19.01
C ALA A 88 -10.25 19.84 -19.94
N ALA A 89 -10.42 18.59 -19.50
CA ALA A 89 -11.19 17.57 -20.20
C ALA A 89 -12.72 17.64 -19.94
N GLY A 90 -13.20 18.63 -19.18
CA GLY A 90 -14.61 18.80 -18.86
C GLY A 90 -15.16 17.82 -17.82
N LEU A 91 -14.28 17.20 -17.02
CA LEU A 91 -14.68 16.29 -15.94
C LEU A 91 -14.99 17.06 -14.66
N ALA A 92 -15.86 16.48 -13.82
CA ALA A 92 -16.26 17.09 -12.57
C ALA A 92 -15.12 17.03 -11.55
N VAL A 93 -14.87 18.14 -10.85
CA VAL A 93 -13.81 18.16 -9.83
C VAL A 93 -14.31 18.87 -8.57
N PRO A 94 -15.40 18.34 -7.97
CA PRO A 94 -16.09 18.97 -6.85
C PRO A 94 -15.24 18.94 -5.58
N ASN A 95 -15.39 19.97 -4.74
CA ASN A 95 -14.80 20.02 -3.41
C ASN A 95 -13.31 19.69 -3.37
N LEU A 96 -12.54 20.30 -4.27
CA LEU A 96 -11.11 20.08 -4.39
C LEU A 96 -10.34 20.44 -3.11
N ARG A 97 -9.65 19.48 -2.50
CA ARG A 97 -8.82 19.66 -1.30
C ARG A 97 -7.42 19.10 -1.51
N ASP A 98 -6.42 19.87 -1.12
CA ASP A 98 -5.08 19.32 -0.89
C ASP A 98 -5.09 18.58 0.45
N ARG A 99 -4.77 17.29 0.39
CA ARG A 99 -4.72 16.38 1.53
C ARG A 99 -3.35 15.72 1.60
N THR A 100 -2.31 16.34 1.03
CA THR A 100 -0.95 15.80 1.00
C THR A 100 -0.42 15.47 2.40
N LYS A 101 -0.80 16.24 3.43
CA LYS A 101 -0.48 15.91 4.83
C LYS A 101 -0.98 14.53 5.28
N ASP A 102 -2.04 14.02 4.67
CA ASP A 102 -2.61 12.73 5.02
C ASP A 102 -1.77 11.55 4.47
N CYS A 103 -0.78 11.82 3.62
CA CYS A 103 0.15 10.80 3.15
C CYS A 103 1.18 10.37 4.22
N GLY A 104 1.48 11.26 5.17
CA GLY A 104 2.43 11.03 6.26
C GLY A 104 1.83 10.28 7.45
N PRO A 105 2.64 10.05 8.51
CA PRO A 105 2.22 9.34 9.71
C PRO A 105 1.10 10.06 10.48
N ASP A 106 0.97 11.37 10.32
CA ASP A 106 -0.09 12.18 10.95
C ASP A 106 -1.47 12.04 10.30
N GLY A 107 -1.57 11.22 9.25
CA GLY A 107 -2.82 10.97 8.52
C GLY A 107 -3.09 9.51 8.27
N LYS A 108 -3.23 9.13 7.00
CA LYS A 108 -3.50 7.75 6.60
C LYS A 108 -2.24 6.90 6.48
N GLY A 109 -1.05 7.50 6.51
CA GLY A 109 0.23 6.77 6.45
C GLY A 109 0.44 5.98 5.15
N ILE A 110 -0.17 6.41 4.05
CA ILE A 110 -0.17 5.68 2.77
C ILE A 110 1.18 5.81 2.05
N GLY A 111 2.05 6.74 2.47
CA GLY A 111 3.38 6.90 1.89
C GLY A 111 3.38 7.58 0.51
N CYS A 112 2.29 8.25 0.14
CA CYS A 112 2.28 9.11 -1.05
C CYS A 112 3.13 10.38 -0.84
N ALA A 113 3.61 10.95 -1.93
CA ALA A 113 4.29 12.24 -1.92
C ALA A 113 3.29 13.41 -2.05
N GLN A 114 2.18 13.19 -2.75
CA GLN A 114 1.12 14.18 -2.94
C GLN A 114 -0.25 13.50 -2.91
N LEU A 115 -1.23 14.20 -2.34
CA LEU A 115 -2.62 13.77 -2.38
C LEU A 115 -3.54 14.96 -2.58
N VAL A 116 -4.35 14.87 -3.63
CA VAL A 116 -5.45 15.81 -3.88
C VAL A 116 -6.74 15.03 -3.96
N ALA A 117 -7.69 15.37 -3.10
CA ALA A 117 -8.98 14.71 -3.00
C ALA A 117 -10.11 15.60 -3.54
N THR A 118 -11.06 14.96 -4.21
CA THR A 118 -12.34 15.53 -4.64
C THR A 118 -13.44 14.52 -4.29
N ASP A 119 -14.70 14.91 -4.36
CA ASP A 119 -15.79 13.95 -4.11
C ASP A 119 -15.92 12.90 -5.22
N ALA A 120 -15.33 13.17 -6.40
CA ALA A 120 -15.38 12.29 -7.56
C ALA A 120 -14.16 11.35 -7.65
N VAL A 121 -12.98 11.81 -7.26
CA VAL A 121 -11.73 11.05 -7.37
C VAL A 121 -10.68 11.59 -6.40
N SER A 122 -9.88 10.70 -5.83
CA SER A 122 -8.67 11.05 -5.11
C SER A 122 -7.44 10.74 -5.96
N VAL A 123 -6.58 11.74 -6.16
CA VAL A 123 -5.33 11.64 -6.93
C VAL A 123 -4.16 11.51 -5.96
N TYR A 124 -3.54 10.33 -5.97
CA TYR A 124 -2.33 10.04 -5.23
C TYR A 124 -1.13 10.09 -6.18
N VAL A 125 -0.05 10.71 -5.75
CA VAL A 125 1.23 10.58 -6.44
C VAL A 125 2.26 10.03 -5.48
N PHE A 126 2.88 8.93 -5.87
CA PHE A 126 3.85 8.20 -5.08
C PHE A 126 5.28 8.63 -5.39
N PRO A 127 6.24 8.35 -4.49
CA PRO A 127 7.66 8.59 -4.75
C PRO A 127 8.20 7.75 -5.92
N ASP A 128 7.60 6.58 -6.19
CA ASP A 128 8.00 5.65 -7.22
C ASP A 128 6.82 4.77 -7.69
N GLU A 129 7.03 4.03 -8.79
CA GLU A 129 6.00 3.18 -9.40
C GLU A 129 5.72 1.88 -8.62
N ALA A 130 6.68 1.36 -7.86
CA ALA A 130 6.46 0.16 -7.04
C ALA A 130 5.48 0.46 -5.90
N SER A 131 5.68 1.61 -5.23
CA SER A 131 4.77 2.12 -4.21
C SER A 131 3.35 2.34 -4.77
N ALA A 132 3.24 2.95 -5.96
CA ALA A 132 1.97 3.13 -6.66
C ALA A 132 1.31 1.79 -7.02
N THR A 133 2.11 0.82 -7.46
CA THR A 133 1.64 -0.53 -7.85
C THR A 133 1.05 -1.26 -6.66
N ASN A 134 1.80 -1.35 -5.56
CA ASN A 134 1.34 -1.99 -4.32
C ASN A 134 0.02 -1.37 -3.82
N GLN A 135 -0.09 -0.04 -3.86
CA GLN A 135 -1.33 0.61 -3.42
C GLN A 135 -2.52 0.33 -4.33
N THR A 136 -2.29 0.29 -5.65
CA THR A 136 -3.34 -0.02 -6.63
C THR A 136 -3.84 -1.45 -6.46
N GLU A 137 -2.93 -2.41 -6.22
CA GLU A 137 -3.29 -3.81 -5.98
C GLU A 137 -4.14 -3.99 -4.72
N MET A 138 -3.81 -3.28 -3.64
CA MET A 138 -4.60 -3.28 -2.41
C MET A 138 -6.01 -2.69 -2.60
N TRP A 139 -6.18 -1.73 -3.50
CA TRP A 139 -7.48 -1.09 -3.76
C TRP A 139 -8.29 -1.79 -4.87
N GLY A 140 -7.65 -2.62 -5.69
CA GLY A 140 -8.30 -3.41 -6.72
C GLY A 140 -9.10 -2.55 -7.71
N SER A 141 -10.36 -2.93 -7.93
CA SER A 141 -11.25 -2.32 -8.92
C SER A 141 -11.65 -0.86 -8.63
N ASP A 142 -11.38 -0.37 -7.42
CA ASP A 142 -11.63 1.02 -7.06
C ASP A 142 -10.42 1.93 -7.31
N ALA A 143 -9.39 1.43 -7.99
CA ALA A 143 -8.22 2.22 -8.34
C ALA A 143 -7.78 2.01 -9.80
N PHE A 144 -7.14 3.04 -10.34
CA PHE A 144 -6.48 3.03 -11.65
C PHE A 144 -5.10 3.68 -11.54
N ARG A 145 -4.10 3.14 -12.23
CA ARG A 145 -2.71 3.62 -12.15
C ARG A 145 -2.13 3.93 -13.52
N LYS A 146 -1.32 4.98 -13.56
CA LYS A 146 -0.35 5.23 -14.63
C LYS A 146 0.97 5.71 -14.04
N GLY A 147 2.03 4.90 -14.16
CA GLY A 147 3.32 5.17 -13.53
C GLY A 147 3.19 5.35 -12.01
N ALA A 148 3.74 6.43 -11.46
CA ALA A 148 3.67 6.74 -10.03
C ALA A 148 2.36 7.47 -9.60
N VAL A 149 1.40 7.66 -10.51
CA VAL A 149 0.11 8.30 -10.20
C VAL A 149 -0.98 7.25 -10.08
N VAL A 150 -1.77 7.32 -9.01
CA VAL A 150 -2.92 6.45 -8.76
C VAL A 150 -4.18 7.29 -8.55
N LEU A 151 -5.23 6.95 -9.28
CA LEU A 151 -6.59 7.42 -9.04
C LEU A 151 -7.28 6.43 -8.12
N SER A 152 -7.91 6.92 -7.06
CA SER A 152 -8.77 6.12 -6.18
C SER A 152 -10.18 6.66 -6.22
N TYR A 153 -11.13 5.75 -6.37
CA TYR A 153 -12.57 5.99 -6.35
C TYR A 153 -13.22 5.44 -5.08
N LEU A 154 -12.42 4.97 -4.12
CA LEU A 154 -12.91 4.48 -2.83
C LEU A 154 -13.72 5.55 -2.11
N GLY A 155 -14.94 5.19 -1.70
CA GLY A 155 -15.85 6.11 -1.00
C GLY A 155 -16.46 7.22 -1.87
N THR A 156 -16.18 7.23 -3.18
CA THR A 156 -16.81 8.15 -4.14
C THR A 156 -18.12 7.57 -4.69
N ARG A 157 -18.99 8.43 -5.23
CA ARG A 157 -20.21 8.01 -5.95
C ARG A 157 -20.01 8.01 -7.47
N THR A 158 -18.76 8.04 -7.93
CA THR A 158 -18.40 8.13 -9.34
C THR A 158 -18.75 6.83 -10.06
N SER A 159 -19.64 6.92 -11.05
CA SER A 159 -20.07 5.77 -11.84
C SER A 159 -18.92 5.15 -12.64
N THR A 160 -19.02 3.87 -12.99
CA THR A 160 -17.98 3.18 -13.79
C THR A 160 -17.72 3.86 -15.14
N THR A 161 -18.74 4.41 -15.78
CA THR A 161 -18.60 5.20 -17.01
C THR A 161 -17.79 6.47 -16.79
N GLU A 162 -18.01 7.15 -15.67
CA GLU A 162 -17.28 8.37 -15.34
C GLU A 162 -15.83 8.06 -14.93
N ARG A 163 -15.60 6.99 -14.14
CA ARG A 163 -14.27 6.48 -13.78
C ARG A 163 -13.40 6.28 -15.02
N LYS A 164 -13.92 5.58 -16.04
CA LYS A 164 -13.23 5.38 -17.32
C LYS A 164 -12.76 6.69 -17.97
N ARG A 165 -13.55 7.76 -17.88
CA ARG A 165 -13.16 9.06 -18.45
C ARG A 165 -11.99 9.69 -17.69
N TYR A 166 -11.96 9.60 -16.37
CA TYR A 166 -10.79 10.05 -15.59
C TYR A 166 -9.55 9.20 -15.90
N ASP A 167 -9.70 7.87 -15.99
CA ASP A 167 -8.61 6.94 -16.31
C ASP A 167 -8.00 7.24 -17.70
N GLU A 168 -8.85 7.52 -18.69
CA GLU A 168 -8.42 7.93 -20.03
C GLU A 168 -7.63 9.24 -20.03
N VAL A 169 -8.06 10.23 -19.24
CA VAL A 169 -7.33 11.50 -19.12
C VAL A 169 -5.96 11.28 -18.48
N LEU A 170 -5.88 10.46 -17.42
CA LEU A 170 -4.59 10.14 -16.81
C LEU A 170 -3.68 9.39 -17.79
N THR A 171 -4.22 8.44 -18.55
CA THR A 171 -3.47 7.66 -19.56
C THR A 171 -2.85 8.54 -20.64
N LYS A 172 -3.49 9.67 -20.98
CA LYS A 172 -2.97 10.63 -21.97
C LYS A 172 -1.95 11.61 -21.38
N LEU A 173 -1.94 11.78 -20.06
CA LEU A 173 -1.12 12.76 -19.36
C LEU A 173 0.23 12.19 -18.89
N ALA A 174 0.27 10.90 -18.55
CA ALA A 174 1.40 10.21 -17.94
C ALA A 174 1.83 9.00 -18.78
#